data_AF-A0A6C0DUF5-F1
#
_entry.id   AF-A0A6C0DUF5-F1
#
_cell.length_a   1.000
_cell.length_b   1.000
_cell.length_c   1.000
_cell.angle_alpha   90.00
_cell.angle_beta   90.00
_cell.angle_gamma   90.00
#
_symmetry.space_group_name_H-M   'P 1'
#
loop_
_entity.id
_entity.type
_entity.pdbx_description
1 polymer ?
#
loop_
_entity_poly.entity_id
_entity_poly.type
_entity_poly.pdbx_seq_one_letter_code
_entity_poly.pdbx_strand_id
1 'polypeptide(L)'
;MENSITIASSRFNQQTWEENCSYRREKNISGCIYGSPCQLSSKIPPKTLVFISEMNNTTNKIEGIGLIYNIIKYDKYHRVYDTGNYNRYIYGSDFRISRNVLMNYNPELVKALEQILFKGKTHMKRGSGITTVPEKLLKHKVFNEQNVRKELSDIFKQYFQKVIHEENV
;
A
#
# COMPACT_ATOMS: atom_id res chain seq x y z
N MET A 1 15.28 0.43 -13.99
CA MET A 1 14.39 -0.62 -13.46
C MET A 1 13.15 -0.07 -12.73
N GLU A 2 13.08 1.20 -12.33
CA GLU A 2 11.95 1.77 -11.56
C GLU A 2 10.62 1.93 -12.32
N ASN A 3 10.63 1.94 -13.65
CA ASN A 3 9.43 2.16 -14.45
C ASN A 3 8.43 0.98 -14.47
N SER A 4 8.70 -0.14 -13.77
CA SER A 4 7.87 -1.36 -13.82
C SER A 4 7.24 -1.78 -12.50
N ILE A 5 7.44 -1.05 -11.39
CA ILE A 5 6.84 -1.44 -10.10
C ILE A 5 5.32 -1.33 -10.19
N THR A 6 4.61 -2.39 -9.82
CA THR A 6 3.14 -2.37 -9.85
C THR A 6 2.63 -1.52 -8.69
N ILE A 7 1.63 -0.67 -8.95
CA ILE A 7 0.88 0.02 -7.90
C ILE A 7 -0.46 -0.69 -7.76
N ALA A 8 -0.77 -1.13 -6.55
CA ALA A 8 -2.03 -1.75 -6.17
C ALA A 8 -2.63 -1.04 -4.96
N SER A 9 -3.87 -1.41 -4.63
CA SER A 9 -4.58 -0.87 -3.48
C SER A 9 -5.19 -1.99 -2.65
N SER A 10 -5.14 -1.80 -1.33
CA SER A 10 -5.98 -2.52 -0.36
C SER A 10 -7.03 -1.57 0.19
N ARG A 11 -8.21 -2.08 0.54
CA ARG A 11 -9.32 -1.27 1.03
C ARG A 11 -9.65 -1.69 2.45
N PHE A 12 -9.71 -0.69 3.30
CA PHE A 12 -10.11 -0.78 4.68
C PHE A 12 -11.40 0.03 4.88
N ASN A 13 -12.24 -0.43 5.79
CA ASN A 13 -13.09 0.46 6.57
C ASN A 13 -12.38 0.79 7.88
N GLN A 14 -12.96 1.66 8.70
CA GLN A 14 -12.35 2.05 9.98
C GLN A 14 -12.03 0.84 10.89
N GLN A 15 -12.95 -0.12 11.00
CA GLN A 15 -12.76 -1.32 11.81
C GLN A 15 -11.56 -2.16 11.36
N THR A 16 -11.52 -2.54 10.07
CA THR A 16 -10.43 -3.37 9.51
C THR A 16 -9.09 -2.62 9.50
N TRP A 17 -9.12 -1.29 9.44
CA TRP A 17 -7.92 -0.48 9.62
C TRP A 17 -7.38 -0.54 11.06
N GLU A 18 -8.27 -0.46 12.05
CA GLU A 18 -7.93 -0.60 13.46
C GLU A 18 -7.41 -2.00 13.78
N GLU A 19 -8.05 -3.06 13.28
CA GLU A 19 -7.56 -4.44 13.38
C GLU A 19 -6.13 -4.56 12.82
N ASN A 20 -5.87 -4.00 11.64
CA ASN A 20 -4.53 -3.98 11.04
C ASN A 20 -3.50 -3.26 11.92
N CYS A 21 -3.85 -2.09 12.45
CA CYS A 21 -2.97 -1.29 13.29
C CYS A 21 -2.66 -2.00 14.61
N SER A 22 -3.67 -2.57 15.28
CA SER A 22 -3.52 -3.33 16.50
C SER A 22 -2.63 -4.56 16.27
N TYR A 23 -2.88 -5.32 15.20
CA TYR A 23 -2.05 -6.47 14.85
C TYR A 23 -0.57 -6.08 14.62
N ARG A 24 -0.32 -5.00 13.87
CA ARG A 24 1.06 -4.52 13.65
C ARG A 24 1.72 -4.11 14.96
N ARG A 25 1.00 -3.44 15.86
CA ARG A 25 1.51 -3.03 17.18
C ARG A 25 1.84 -4.24 18.05
N GLU A 26 0.90 -5.18 18.19
CA GLU A 26 1.06 -6.38 19.02
C GLU A 26 2.19 -7.30 18.56
N LYS A 27 2.45 -7.34 17.25
CA LYS A 27 3.50 -8.17 16.66
C LYS A 27 4.79 -7.41 16.39
N ASN A 28 4.90 -6.15 16.83
CA ASN A 28 6.06 -5.28 16.62
C ASN A 28 6.47 -5.20 15.13
N ILE A 29 5.49 -5.12 14.23
CA ILE A 29 5.72 -4.99 12.79
C ILE A 29 5.88 -3.50 12.47
N SER A 30 7.11 -3.06 12.22
CA SER A 30 7.44 -1.68 11.82
C SER A 30 6.90 -1.34 10.42
N GLY A 31 6.86 -2.32 9.52
CA GLY A 31 6.40 -2.15 8.15
C GLY A 31 4.90 -2.37 7.94
N CYS A 32 4.57 -3.18 6.94
CA CYS A 32 3.21 -3.44 6.49
C CYS A 32 2.86 -4.93 6.51
N ILE A 33 1.58 -5.21 6.71
CA ILE A 33 1.01 -6.55 6.59
C ILE A 33 -0.41 -6.43 6.05
N TYR A 34 -0.74 -7.29 5.09
CA TYR A 34 -2.01 -7.30 4.38
C TYR A 34 -2.50 -8.73 4.26
N GLY A 35 -3.60 -9.03 4.93
CA GLY A 35 -4.42 -10.19 4.57
C GLY A 35 -5.26 -9.91 3.33
N SER A 36 -5.43 -10.92 2.49
CA SER A 36 -6.28 -10.89 1.31
C SER A 36 -7.07 -12.20 1.13
N PRO A 37 -8.35 -12.14 0.73
CA PRO A 37 -9.15 -13.33 0.40
C PRO A 37 -8.73 -14.01 -0.91
N CYS A 38 -7.97 -13.32 -1.76
CA CYS A 38 -7.46 -13.80 -3.03
C CYS A 38 -5.95 -13.51 -3.16
N GLN A 39 -5.27 -14.26 -4.01
CA GLN A 39 -3.88 -13.96 -4.34
C GLN A 39 -3.81 -12.66 -5.17
N LEU A 40 -2.63 -12.04 -5.18
CA LEU A 40 -2.34 -10.99 -6.17
C LEU A 40 -2.59 -11.53 -7.58
N SER A 41 -3.00 -10.64 -8.49
CA SER A 41 -3.29 -11.02 -9.87
C SER A 41 -2.12 -11.77 -10.50
N SER A 42 -2.41 -12.85 -11.24
CA SER A 42 -1.40 -13.60 -12.01
C SER A 42 -0.67 -12.75 -13.07
N LYS A 43 -1.19 -11.55 -13.37
CA LYS A 43 -0.53 -10.56 -14.22
C LYS A 43 0.66 -9.86 -13.54
N ILE A 44 0.75 -9.93 -12.21
CA ILE A 44 1.88 -9.42 -11.43
C ILE A 44 2.86 -10.60 -11.27
N PRO A 45 4.06 -10.55 -11.85
CA PRO A 45 4.98 -11.67 -11.75
C PRO A 45 5.35 -11.96 -10.29
N PRO A 46 5.53 -13.24 -9.91
CA PRO A 46 6.01 -13.60 -8.57
C PRO A 46 7.35 -12.93 -8.24
N LYS A 47 7.62 -12.70 -6.95
CA LYS A 47 8.88 -12.11 -6.46
C LYS A 47 9.21 -10.71 -7.00
N THR A 48 8.23 -10.00 -7.55
CA THR A 48 8.39 -8.59 -7.95
C THR A 48 7.88 -7.63 -6.88
N LEU A 49 8.38 -6.39 -6.90
CA LEU A 49 7.95 -5.34 -5.99
C LEU A 49 6.56 -4.80 -6.36
N VAL A 50 5.77 -4.50 -5.33
CA VAL A 50 4.43 -3.91 -5.46
C VAL A 50 4.24 -2.84 -4.38
N PHE A 51 3.89 -1.62 -4.81
CA PHE A 51 3.39 -0.58 -3.90
C PHE A 51 1.92 -0.85 -3.60
N ILE A 52 1.56 -0.85 -2.31
CA ILE A 52 0.18 -1.02 -1.84
C ILE A 52 -0.30 0.27 -1.20
N SER A 53 -1.24 0.95 -1.84
CA SER A 53 -1.95 2.07 -1.23
C SER A 53 -2.98 1.56 -0.23
N GLU A 54 -2.88 2.00 1.02
CA GLU A 54 -3.78 1.62 2.12
C GLU A 54 -4.99 2.56 2.14
N MET A 55 -6.04 2.21 1.41
CA MET A 55 -7.23 3.06 1.28
C MET A 55 -8.17 2.88 2.47
N ASN A 56 -8.38 3.91 3.29
CA ASN A 56 -9.47 3.95 4.26
C ASN A 56 -10.72 4.55 3.62
N ASN A 57 -11.67 3.69 3.27
CA ASN A 57 -12.92 4.05 2.61
C ASN A 57 -13.91 4.80 3.50
N THR A 58 -13.75 4.72 4.83
CA THR A 58 -14.57 5.48 5.79
C THR A 58 -14.17 6.95 5.76
N THR A 59 -12.86 7.23 5.80
CA THR A 59 -12.34 8.62 5.79
C THR A 59 -12.08 9.16 4.39
N ASN A 60 -12.11 8.30 3.36
CA ASN A 60 -11.65 8.59 1.99
C ASN A 60 -10.21 9.12 1.96
N LYS A 61 -9.36 8.57 2.83
CA LYS A 61 -7.95 8.93 2.89
C LYS A 61 -7.06 7.70 2.71
N ILE A 62 -5.88 7.92 2.14
CA ILE A 62 -4.81 6.91 2.24
C ILE A 62 -4.16 7.01 3.62
N GLU A 63 -3.99 5.87 4.29
CA GLU A 63 -3.37 5.80 5.63
C GLU A 63 -1.85 5.60 5.58
N GLY A 64 -1.38 5.14 4.43
CA GLY A 64 0.02 4.88 4.15
C GLY A 64 0.17 4.13 2.84
N ILE A 65 1.43 3.86 2.50
CA ILE A 65 1.82 3.01 1.39
C ILE A 65 2.80 1.97 1.92
N GLY A 66 2.56 0.71 1.62
CA GLY A 66 3.51 -0.38 1.84
C GLY A 66 4.24 -0.75 0.55
N LEU A 67 5.47 -1.25 0.67
CA LEU A 67 6.23 -1.81 -0.45
C LEU A 67 6.52 -3.28 -0.15
N ILE A 68 5.86 -4.18 -0.87
CA ILE A 68 5.98 -5.63 -0.64
C ILE A 68 6.61 -6.32 -1.85
N TYR A 69 7.11 -7.53 -1.64
CA TYR A 69 7.28 -8.49 -2.72
C TYR A 69 5.97 -9.27 -2.95
N ASN A 70 5.69 -9.65 -4.19
CA ASN A 70 4.65 -10.62 -4.52
C ASN A 70 5.07 -12.03 -4.10
N ILE A 71 5.10 -12.24 -2.79
CA ILE A 71 5.43 -13.48 -2.09
C ILE A 71 4.44 -13.62 -0.94
N ILE A 72 3.72 -14.73 -0.91
CA ILE A 72 2.80 -15.05 0.18
C ILE A 72 3.62 -15.55 1.37
N LYS A 73 3.34 -15.03 2.57
CA LYS A 73 3.90 -15.51 3.82
C LYS A 73 3.15 -16.76 4.28
N TYR A 74 3.87 -17.86 4.41
CA TYR A 74 3.37 -19.17 4.87
C TYR A 74 4.04 -19.64 6.17
N ASP A 75 4.82 -18.77 6.83
CA ASP A 75 5.57 -19.09 8.04
C ASP A 75 4.65 -19.47 9.21
N LYS A 76 3.50 -18.79 9.32
CA LYS A 76 2.47 -19.09 10.32
C LYS A 76 1.11 -18.56 9.90
N TYR A 77 0.08 -18.96 10.63
CA TYR A 77 -1.23 -18.36 10.46
C TYR A 77 -1.25 -16.95 11.06
N HIS A 78 -1.51 -15.94 10.22
CA HIS A 78 -1.70 -14.56 10.66
C HIS A 78 -3.19 -14.21 10.70
N ARG A 79 -3.76 -14.15 11.90
CA ARG A 79 -5.11 -13.60 12.11
C ARG A 79 -5.05 -12.07 12.19
N VAL A 80 -4.82 -11.42 11.05
CA VAL A 80 -4.74 -9.94 10.97
C VAL A 80 -6.12 -9.32 11.17
N TYR A 81 -7.15 -9.94 10.60
CA TYR A 81 -8.53 -9.50 10.68
C TYR A 81 -9.40 -10.52 11.39
N ASP A 82 -10.51 -10.09 11.97
CA ASP A 82 -11.46 -11.02 12.58
C ASP A 82 -12.24 -11.84 11.54
N THR A 83 -12.49 -11.23 10.38
CA THR A 83 -13.06 -11.96 9.25
C THR A 83 -12.02 -12.92 8.68
N GLY A 84 -12.12 -14.20 9.03
CA GLY A 84 -11.11 -15.22 8.69
C GLY A 84 -10.80 -15.32 7.20
N ASN A 85 -11.77 -15.09 6.32
CA ASN A 85 -11.54 -15.11 4.87
C ASN A 85 -10.53 -14.04 4.40
N TYR A 86 -10.45 -12.90 5.09
CA TYR A 86 -9.47 -11.87 4.77
C TYR A 86 -8.04 -12.25 5.14
N ASN A 87 -7.84 -13.35 5.89
CA ASN A 87 -6.51 -13.83 6.28
C ASN A 87 -6.00 -14.98 5.40
N ARG A 88 -6.64 -15.27 4.27
CA ARG A 88 -6.31 -16.43 3.43
C ARG A 88 -4.91 -16.34 2.81
N TYR A 89 -4.54 -15.16 2.33
CA TYR A 89 -3.22 -14.91 1.76
C TYR A 89 -2.60 -13.69 2.44
N ILE A 90 -1.41 -13.86 2.99
CA ILE A 90 -0.73 -12.82 3.75
C ILE A 90 0.44 -12.28 2.94
N TYR A 91 0.47 -10.97 2.77
CA TYR A 91 1.58 -10.24 2.18
C TYR A 91 2.09 -9.24 3.20
N GLY A 92 3.38 -8.93 3.18
CA GLY A 92 3.93 -7.91 4.07
C GLY A 92 5.42 -7.78 3.94
N SER A 93 5.96 -6.71 4.51
CA SER A 93 7.37 -6.37 4.50
C SER A 93 7.66 -5.38 5.62
N ASP A 94 8.93 -5.06 5.82
CA ASP A 94 9.36 -4.05 6.80
C ASP A 94 9.28 -2.61 6.23
N PHE A 95 8.82 -2.47 4.97
CA PHE A 95 8.77 -1.19 4.26
C PHE A 95 7.35 -0.65 4.20
N ARG A 96 7.06 0.33 5.07
CA ARG A 96 5.82 1.11 5.05
C ARG A 96 6.09 2.56 5.40
N ILE A 97 5.47 3.48 4.66
CA ILE A 97 5.48 4.91 4.97
C ILE A 97 4.06 5.35 5.31
N SER A 98 3.90 5.99 6.47
CA SER A 98 2.59 6.49 6.93
C SER A 98 2.14 7.70 6.11
N ARG A 99 0.83 7.98 6.11
CA ARG A 99 0.27 9.20 5.53
C ARG A 99 1.03 10.46 5.95
N ASN A 100 1.25 10.65 7.25
CA ASN A 100 1.84 11.88 7.77
C ASN A 100 3.23 12.11 7.19
N VAL A 101 4.03 11.05 7.08
CA VAL A 101 5.35 11.12 6.44
C VAL A 101 5.21 11.41 4.95
N LEU A 102 4.35 10.69 4.22
CA LEU A 102 4.11 10.93 2.78
C LEU A 102 3.69 12.38 2.50
N MET A 103 2.84 12.96 3.35
CA MET A 103 2.39 14.35 3.25
C MET A 103 3.53 15.36 3.43
N ASN A 104 4.54 15.04 4.23
CA ASN A 104 5.73 15.88 4.41
C ASN A 104 6.66 15.83 3.19
N TYR A 105 6.71 14.68 2.49
CA TYR A 105 7.53 14.52 1.29
C TYR A 105 6.87 15.12 0.05
N ASN A 106 5.62 14.73 -0.23
CA ASN A 106 4.92 15.19 -1.43
C ASN A 106 3.38 15.19 -1.18
N PRO A 107 2.83 16.29 -0.65
CA PRO A 107 1.39 16.38 -0.37
C PRO A 107 0.53 16.40 -1.64
N GLU A 108 1.08 16.84 -2.77
CA GLU A 108 0.37 16.85 -4.06
C GLU A 108 0.15 15.43 -4.58
N LEU A 109 1.19 14.59 -4.53
CA LEU A 109 1.11 13.17 -4.88
C LEU A 109 0.05 12.45 -4.04
N VAL A 110 0.04 12.68 -2.72
CA VAL A 110 -0.96 12.08 -1.81
C VAL A 110 -2.37 12.51 -2.21
N LYS A 111 -2.62 13.81 -2.39
CA LYS A 111 -3.94 14.33 -2.79
C LYS A 111 -4.37 13.81 -4.16
N ALA A 112 -3.43 13.70 -5.10
CA ALA A 112 -3.67 13.17 -6.44
C ALA A 112 -4.04 11.67 -6.40
N LEU A 113 -3.34 10.86 -5.60
CA LEU A 113 -3.70 9.47 -5.34
C LEU A 113 -5.10 9.36 -4.71
N GLU A 114 -5.41 10.17 -3.70
CA GLU A 114 -6.74 10.17 -3.10
C GLU A 114 -7.84 10.55 -4.09
N GLN A 115 -7.57 11.51 -4.97
CA GLN A 115 -8.52 11.91 -6.00
C GLN A 115 -8.85 10.74 -6.94
N ILE A 116 -7.87 9.98 -7.42
CA ILE A 116 -8.12 8.85 -8.33
C ILE A 116 -8.67 7.61 -7.61
N LEU A 117 -8.32 7.40 -6.35
CA LEU A 117 -8.69 6.22 -5.59
C LEU A 117 -10.10 6.31 -5.00
N PHE A 118 -10.54 7.50 -4.57
CA PHE A 118 -11.81 7.67 -3.87
C PHE A 118 -12.90 8.41 -4.67
N LYS A 119 -12.54 9.12 -5.74
CA LYS A 119 -13.48 10.00 -6.47
C LYS A 119 -13.52 9.72 -7.97
N GLY A 120 -14.57 10.23 -8.62
CA GLY A 120 -14.80 10.07 -10.05
C GLY A 120 -15.37 8.70 -10.43
N LYS A 121 -15.70 8.53 -11.71
CA LYS A 121 -16.41 7.34 -12.24
C LYS A 121 -15.63 6.03 -12.09
N THR A 122 -14.30 6.10 -11.99
CA THR A 122 -13.42 4.93 -11.97
C THR A 122 -12.66 4.77 -10.65
N HIS A 123 -13.23 5.30 -9.56
CA HIS A 123 -12.66 5.17 -8.22
C HIS A 123 -12.51 3.69 -7.79
N MET A 124 -11.59 3.43 -6.88
CA MET A 124 -11.20 2.09 -6.45
C MET A 124 -11.83 1.64 -5.13
N LYS A 125 -12.85 2.34 -4.63
CA LYS A 125 -13.54 2.02 -3.35
C LYS A 125 -14.18 0.64 -3.29
N ARG A 126 -14.41 -0.02 -4.43
CA ARG A 126 -15.02 -1.35 -4.53
C ARG A 126 -14.00 -2.34 -5.09
N GLY A 127 -14.08 -3.58 -4.64
CA GLY A 127 -13.16 -4.66 -5.02
C GLY A 127 -12.89 -5.58 -3.82
N SER A 128 -12.49 -6.81 -4.10
CA SER A 128 -12.09 -7.79 -3.07
C SER A 128 -10.57 -7.94 -3.09
N GLY A 129 -9.96 -7.97 -1.90
CA GLY A 129 -8.52 -8.12 -1.74
C GLY A 129 -7.70 -6.98 -2.33
N ILE A 130 -6.45 -7.32 -2.66
CA ILE A 130 -5.48 -6.37 -3.24
C ILE A 130 -5.66 -6.35 -4.75
N THR A 131 -5.89 -5.17 -5.33
CA THR A 131 -6.07 -5.03 -6.79
C THR A 131 -5.17 -3.95 -7.37
N THR A 132 -4.61 -4.22 -8.54
CA THR A 132 -3.81 -3.27 -9.31
C THR A 132 -4.57 -1.99 -9.62
N VAL A 133 -3.92 -0.84 -9.43
CA VAL A 133 -4.40 0.46 -9.89
C VAL A 133 -4.22 0.52 -11.41
N PRO A 134 -5.29 0.70 -12.20
CA PRO A 134 -5.18 0.75 -13.65
C PRO A 134 -4.25 1.87 -14.15
N GLU A 135 -3.45 1.60 -15.19
CA GLU A 135 -2.54 2.60 -15.79
C GLU A 135 -3.22 3.91 -16.18
N LYS A 136 -4.47 3.84 -16.65
CA LYS A 136 -5.25 5.05 -17.01
C LYS A 136 -5.46 6.00 -15.83
N LEU A 137 -5.51 5.48 -14.60
CA LEU A 137 -5.62 6.29 -13.39
C LEU A 137 -4.27 6.89 -13.01
N LEU A 138 -3.19 6.11 -13.15
CA LEU A 138 -1.83 6.58 -12.87
C LEU A 138 -1.36 7.66 -13.87
N LYS A 139 -1.93 7.68 -15.08
CA LYS A 139 -1.71 8.73 -16.09
C LYS A 139 -2.76 9.85 -16.05
N HIS A 140 -3.58 9.90 -15.01
CA HIS A 140 -4.62 10.93 -14.91
C HIS A 140 -3.99 12.32 -14.77
N LYS A 141 -4.59 13.33 -15.43
CA LYS A 141 -4.12 14.72 -15.45
C LYS A 141 -3.88 15.37 -14.07
N VAL A 142 -4.48 14.81 -13.01
CA VAL A 142 -4.28 15.27 -11.62
C VAL A 142 -2.84 15.11 -11.14
N PHE A 143 -2.07 14.22 -11.76
CA PHE A 143 -0.66 14.07 -11.47
C PHE A 143 0.22 15.08 -12.22
N ASN A 144 -0.34 15.98 -13.05
CA ASN A 144 0.44 17.00 -13.78
C ASN A 144 1.69 16.43 -14.47
N GLU A 145 1.53 15.32 -15.20
CA GLU A 145 2.60 14.59 -15.90
C GLU A 145 3.68 13.94 -15.00
N GLN A 146 3.52 14.00 -13.67
CA GLN A 146 4.42 13.33 -12.73
C GLN A 146 4.36 11.80 -12.90
N ASN A 147 5.54 11.16 -12.87
CA ASN A 147 5.64 9.71 -12.87
C ASN A 147 5.48 9.19 -11.44
N VAL A 148 4.25 8.80 -11.09
CA VAL A 148 3.87 8.27 -9.77
C VAL A 148 4.81 7.18 -9.26
N ARG A 149 5.29 6.29 -10.13
CA ARG A 149 6.19 5.18 -9.73
C ARG A 149 7.56 5.69 -9.32
N LYS A 150 8.10 6.63 -10.09
CA LYS A 150 9.38 7.25 -9.80
C LYS A 150 9.30 8.02 -8.49
N GLU A 151 8.27 8.86 -8.32
CA GLU A 151 8.06 9.64 -7.09
C GLU A 151 7.97 8.74 -5.85
N LEU A 152 7.18 7.67 -5.90
CA LEU A 152 7.10 6.72 -4.80
C LEU A 152 8.44 6.02 -4.54
N SER A 153 9.18 5.65 -5.59
CA SER A 153 10.49 5.02 -5.44
C SER A 153 11.50 5.96 -4.78
N ASP A 154 11.53 7.21 -5.20
CA ASP A 154 12.42 8.25 -4.65
C ASP A 154 12.10 8.54 -3.18
N ILE A 155 10.81 8.69 -2.83
CA ILE A 155 10.36 8.89 -1.45
C ILE A 155 10.76 7.71 -0.57
N PHE A 156 10.51 6.47 -1.03
CA PHE A 156 10.88 5.27 -0.26
C PHE A 156 12.39 5.17 -0.05
N LYS A 157 13.19 5.39 -1.10
CA LYS A 157 14.65 5.40 -0.99
C LYS A 157 15.14 6.44 0.01
N GLN A 158 14.70 7.68 -0.14
CA GLN A 158 15.14 8.77 0.73
C GLN A 158 14.73 8.55 2.18
N TYR A 159 13.50 8.11 2.43
CA TYR A 159 13.01 7.84 3.78
C TYR A 159 13.77 6.70 4.44
N PHE A 160 13.90 5.54 3.79
CA PHE A 160 14.55 4.38 4.39
C PHE A 160 16.07 4.52 4.46
N GLN A 161 16.72 5.28 3.57
CA GLN A 161 18.12 5.67 3.74
C GLN A 161 18.34 6.47 5.02
N LYS A 162 17.45 7.41 5.32
CA LYS A 162 17.50 8.21 6.55
C LYS A 162 17.28 7.35 7.80
N VAL A 163 16.26 6.47 7.78
CA VAL A 163 15.97 5.55 8.89
C VAL A 163 17.17 4.65 9.18
N ILE A 164 17.76 4.03 8.14
CA ILE A 164 18.93 3.17 8.30
C ILE A 164 20.12 3.97 8.84
N HIS A 165 20.33 5.21 8.38
CA HIS A 165 21.40 6.04 8.91
C HIS A 165 21.20 6.36 10.40
N GLU A 166 19.97 6.70 10.82
CA GLU A 166 19.64 6.99 12.22
C GLU A 166 19.72 5.77 13.15
N GLU A 167 19.48 4.55 12.65
CA GLU A 167 19.63 3.30 13.42
C GLU A 167 21.09 2.87 13.61
N ASN A 168 22.01 3.38 12.80
CA ASN A 168 23.44 3.05 12.84
C ASN A 168 24.30 4.11 13.56
N VAL A 169 23.70 5.18 14.08
CA VAL A 169 24.34 6.27 14.84
C VAL A 169 23.91 6.17 16.30
#